data_AF-A0A7K9L1D9-F1
#
_entry.id   AF-A0A7K9L1D9-F1
#
_cell.length_a   1.000
_cell.length_b   1.000
_cell.length_c   1.000
_cell.angle_alpha   90.00
_cell.angle_beta   90.00
_cell.angle_gamma   90.00
#
_symmetry.space_group_name_H-M   'P 1'
#
loop_
_entity.id
_entity.type
_entity.pdbx_description
1 polymer ?
#
loop_
_entity_poly.entity_id
_entity_poly.type
_entity_poly.pdbx_seq_one_letter_code
_entity_poly.pdbx_strand_id
1 'polypeptide(L)'
;SWSIFEDRILYQLLVFLLPPSRHSFRLELFCGTRLPERCSSIRVVLECTCLRTTGDIPCFVHPSENNETAQHSPLLQTLCTGSYLDVEEIACWVQNSVQTAWERLPQWQHWQLTVLPSSHCCQLLLSGPSDMQLCAVLVFAVEQGSP
;
A
#
# COMPACT_ATOMS: atom_id res chain seq x y z
N SER A 1 -15.36 7.93 5.42
CA SER A 1 -16.59 8.07 6.23
C SER A 1 -16.22 8.62 7.61
N TRP A 2 -17.17 8.98 8.45
CA TRP A 2 -16.90 9.37 9.85
C TRP A 2 -17.97 8.83 10.81
N SER A 3 -17.60 8.64 12.08
CA SER A 3 -18.49 8.21 13.16
C SER A 3 -18.01 8.74 14.52
N ILE A 4 -18.83 8.60 15.57
CA ILE A 4 -18.44 8.89 16.95
C ILE A 4 -18.18 7.56 17.68
N PHE A 5 -17.05 7.43 18.37
CA PHE A 5 -16.67 6.24 19.13
C PHE A 5 -16.01 6.67 20.45
N GLU A 6 -16.54 6.25 21.60
CA GLU A 6 -16.00 6.54 22.94
C GLU A 6 -15.60 8.02 23.12
N ASP A 7 -16.51 8.94 22.77
CA ASP A 7 -16.33 10.42 22.81
C ASP A 7 -15.27 11.00 21.86
N ARG A 8 -14.83 10.22 20.86
CA ARG A 8 -13.91 10.66 19.80
C ARG A 8 -14.61 10.68 18.46
N ILE A 9 -14.18 11.58 17.58
CA ILE A 9 -14.58 11.55 16.17
C ILE A 9 -13.60 10.64 15.42
N LEU A 10 -14.13 9.57 14.84
CA LEU A 10 -13.41 8.62 14.02
C LEU A 10 -13.60 8.97 12.54
N TYR A 11 -12.51 9.22 11.83
CA TYR A 11 -12.47 9.36 10.39
C TYR A 11 -11.88 8.11 9.77
N GLN A 12 -12.57 7.53 8.79
CA GLN A 12 -12.03 6.46 7.97
C GLN A 12 -11.71 7.02 6.59
N LEU A 13 -10.43 6.98 6.24
CA LEU A 13 -9.86 7.52 5.00
C LEU A 13 -9.34 6.37 4.15
N LEU A 14 -9.73 6.35 2.87
CA LEU A 14 -9.17 5.40 1.92
C LEU A 14 -7.90 5.98 1.31
N VAL A 15 -6.83 5.20 1.36
CA VAL A 15 -5.56 5.51 0.72
C VAL A 15 -5.39 4.58 -0.46
N PHE A 16 -5.52 5.13 -1.67
CA PHE A 16 -5.30 4.38 -2.89
C PHE A 16 -3.80 4.26 -3.17
N LEU A 17 -3.31 3.03 -3.17
CA LEU A 17 -1.98 2.71 -3.66
C LEU A 17 -2.02 2.70 -5.18
N LEU A 18 -1.05 3.34 -5.80
CA LEU A 18 -0.84 3.31 -7.24
C LEU A 18 0.31 2.35 -7.56
N PRO A 19 0.19 1.54 -8.62
CA PRO A 19 1.28 0.69 -9.02
C PRO A 19 2.46 1.55 -9.53
N PRO A 20 3.71 1.08 -9.39
CA PRO A 20 4.85 1.73 -10.02
C PRO A 20 4.67 1.84 -11.53
N SER A 21 5.42 2.73 -12.18
CA SER A 21 5.42 2.85 -13.64
C SER A 21 5.59 1.49 -14.33
N ARG A 22 4.73 1.21 -15.31
CA ARG A 22 4.66 -0.05 -16.07
C ARG A 22 4.28 -1.28 -15.24
N HIS A 23 3.69 -1.11 -14.07
CA HIS A 23 3.14 -2.21 -13.30
C HIS A 23 1.64 -2.06 -13.16
N SER A 24 0.97 -3.19 -12.93
CA SER A 24 -0.43 -3.23 -12.52
C SER A 24 -0.63 -4.14 -11.33
N PHE A 25 -1.70 -3.87 -10.59
CA PHE A 25 -2.18 -4.76 -9.54
C PHE A 25 -3.16 -5.78 -10.12
N ARG A 26 -2.88 -7.05 -9.87
CA ARG A 26 -3.72 -8.17 -10.29
C ARG A 26 -4.23 -8.90 -9.05
N LEU A 27 -5.54 -9.03 -8.95
CA LEU A 27 -6.16 -9.86 -7.92
C LEU A 27 -5.96 -11.34 -8.29
N GLU A 28 -5.37 -12.09 -7.38
CA GLU A 28 -5.25 -13.54 -7.47
C GLU A 28 -6.07 -14.18 -6.35
N LEU A 29 -7.04 -15.00 -6.74
CA LEU A 29 -7.90 -15.72 -5.81
C LEU A 29 -7.19 -17.00 -5.37
N PHE A 30 -7.33 -17.33 -4.10
CA PHE A 30 -6.83 -18.60 -3.59
C PHE A 30 -7.64 -19.76 -4.17
N CYS A 31 -6.95 -20.74 -4.77
CA CYS A 31 -7.56 -21.91 -5.42
C CYS A 31 -7.31 -23.23 -4.66
N GLY A 32 -6.76 -23.17 -3.44
CA GLY A 32 -6.46 -24.36 -2.64
C GLY A 32 -7.66 -24.89 -1.85
N THR A 33 -7.51 -26.10 -1.28
CA THR A 33 -8.56 -26.81 -0.53
C THR A 33 -8.66 -26.45 0.95
N ARG A 34 -7.66 -25.75 1.51
CA ARG A 34 -7.66 -25.25 2.90
C ARG A 34 -7.87 -23.75 2.91
N LEU A 35 -8.83 -23.26 3.68
CA LEU A 35 -9.10 -21.82 3.83
C LEU A 35 -7.88 -21.10 4.44
N PRO A 36 -7.19 -20.22 3.70
CA PRO A 36 -6.17 -19.35 4.27
C PRO A 36 -6.82 -18.21 5.07
N GLU A 37 -6.03 -17.49 5.86
CA GLU A 37 -6.46 -16.26 6.55
C GLU A 37 -6.96 -15.18 5.55
N ARG A 38 -6.53 -15.24 4.28
CA ARG A 38 -7.00 -14.37 3.19
C ARG A 38 -7.29 -15.17 1.93
N CYS A 39 -8.52 -15.09 1.44
CA CYS A 39 -8.97 -15.77 0.22
C CYS A 39 -8.46 -15.11 -1.09
N SER A 40 -7.73 -14.01 -0.99
CA SER A 40 -7.21 -13.25 -2.14
C SER A 40 -5.91 -12.54 -1.81
N SER A 41 -5.02 -12.49 -2.79
CA SER A 41 -3.74 -11.77 -2.75
C SER A 41 -3.65 -10.82 -3.93
N ILE A 42 -2.96 -9.70 -3.76
CA ILE A 42 -2.74 -8.74 -4.85
C ILE A 42 -1.31 -8.91 -5.33
N ARG A 43 -1.15 -9.38 -6.57
CA ARG A 43 0.15 -9.50 -7.22
C ARG A 43 0.48 -8.21 -7.98
N VAL A 44 1.71 -7.75 -7.86
CA VAL A 44 2.27 -6.66 -8.65
C VAL A 44 2.90 -7.25 -9.89
N VAL A 45 2.39 -6.90 -11.07
CA VAL A 45 2.79 -7.48 -12.35
C VAL A 45 3.45 -6.41 -13.20
N LEU A 46 4.60 -6.72 -13.80
CA LEU A 46 5.26 -5.86 -14.80
C LEU A 46 4.54 -6.03 -16.15
N GLU A 47 4.13 -4.92 -16.74
CA GLU A 47 3.46 -4.88 -18.04
C GLU A 47 4.48 -4.87 -19.18
N CYS A 48 4.24 -5.69 -20.21
CA CYS A 48 4.99 -5.66 -21.47
C CYS A 48 4.23 -4.83 -22.49
N THR A 49 4.93 -3.88 -23.11
CA THR A 49 4.42 -3.03 -24.20
C THR A 49 4.71 -3.63 -25.59
N CYS A 50 5.12 -4.89 -25.64
CA CYS A 50 5.55 -5.55 -26.86
C CYS A 50 4.34 -5.89 -27.73
N LEU A 51 4.39 -5.61 -29.04
CA LEU A 51 3.40 -6.18 -29.96
C LEU A 51 3.56 -7.70 -29.94
N ARG A 52 2.43 -8.43 -29.82
CA ARG A 52 2.39 -9.91 -29.78
C ARG A 52 3.05 -10.61 -30.99
N THR A 53 3.45 -9.86 -32.02
CA THR A 53 4.00 -10.34 -33.29
C THR A 53 5.52 -10.25 -33.43
N THR A 54 6.25 -9.64 -32.48
CA THR A 54 7.71 -9.44 -32.59
C THR A 54 8.43 -10.34 -31.58
N GLY A 55 8.48 -11.65 -31.89
CA GLY A 55 9.02 -12.69 -31.00
C GLY A 55 10.51 -12.59 -30.63
N ASP A 56 11.26 -11.67 -31.22
CA ASP A 56 12.73 -11.66 -31.12
C ASP A 56 13.34 -10.39 -30.49
N ILE A 57 12.53 -9.43 -30.02
CA ILE A 57 13.06 -8.24 -29.33
C ILE A 57 12.99 -8.48 -27.82
N PRO A 58 14.13 -8.62 -27.12
CA PRO A 58 14.12 -8.80 -25.68
C PRO A 58 13.47 -7.58 -25.01
N CYS A 59 12.58 -7.84 -24.05
CA CYS A 59 11.95 -6.80 -23.26
C CYS A 59 12.14 -7.09 -21.77
N PHE A 60 11.80 -6.12 -20.92
CA PHE A 60 11.94 -6.29 -19.46
C PHE A 60 11.10 -7.44 -18.88
N VAL A 61 10.02 -7.85 -19.55
CA VAL A 61 9.16 -8.99 -19.16
C VAL A 61 9.63 -10.30 -19.79
N HIS A 62 10.19 -10.25 -21.00
CA HIS A 62 10.71 -11.37 -21.78
C HIS A 62 12.22 -11.16 -21.98
N PRO A 63 13.03 -11.32 -20.93
CA PRO A 63 14.47 -11.27 -21.09
C PRO A 63 14.91 -12.41 -22.02
N SER A 64 15.88 -12.13 -22.90
CA SER A 64 16.63 -13.20 -23.54
C SER A 64 17.44 -13.95 -22.47
N GLU A 65 17.85 -15.20 -22.74
CA GLU A 65 18.50 -16.12 -21.79
C GLU A 65 19.69 -15.56 -20.99
N ASN A 66 20.22 -14.38 -21.36
CA ASN A 66 21.37 -13.71 -20.74
C ASN A 66 21.04 -12.37 -20.02
N ASN A 67 19.77 -12.02 -19.79
CA ASN A 67 19.41 -10.69 -19.28
C ASN A 67 18.57 -10.72 -17.98
N GLU A 68 19.20 -11.12 -16.88
CA GLU A 68 18.61 -11.13 -15.52
C GLU A 68 18.40 -9.72 -14.92
N THR A 69 17.97 -8.74 -15.71
CA THR A 69 17.75 -7.37 -15.22
C THR A 69 16.28 -7.00 -15.19
N ALA A 70 15.46 -7.84 -14.54
CA ALA A 70 14.19 -7.38 -13.99
C ALA A 70 14.53 -6.44 -12.83
N GLN A 71 14.77 -5.16 -13.13
CA GLN A 71 15.06 -4.16 -12.12
C GLN A 71 13.93 -4.15 -11.09
N HIS A 72 14.22 -4.63 -9.89
CA HIS A 72 13.29 -4.64 -8.78
C HIS A 72 12.96 -3.18 -8.44
N SER A 73 11.71 -2.79 -8.71
CA SER A 73 11.22 -1.48 -8.31
C SER A 73 11.44 -1.28 -6.80
N PRO A 74 11.90 -0.11 -6.34
CA PRO A 74 12.02 0.18 -4.90
C PRO A 74 10.73 -0.10 -4.12
N LEU A 75 9.57 0.03 -4.80
CA LEU A 75 8.27 -0.30 -4.22
C LEU A 75 8.14 -1.80 -3.91
N LEU A 76 8.62 -2.69 -4.79
CA LEU A 76 8.62 -4.14 -4.56
C LEU A 76 9.51 -4.52 -3.37
N GLN A 77 10.56 -3.75 -3.10
CA GLN A 77 11.44 -4.01 -1.96
C GLN A 77 10.86 -3.49 -0.64
N THR A 78 9.92 -2.55 -0.70
CA THR A 78 9.42 -1.83 0.50
C THR A 78 8.01 -2.23 0.89
N LEU A 79 7.14 -2.57 -0.07
CA LEU A 79 5.70 -2.79 0.17
C LEU A 79 5.24 -4.22 -0.18
N CYS A 80 6.16 -5.10 -0.59
CA CYS A 80 5.82 -6.43 -1.08
C CYS A 80 6.65 -7.52 -0.41
N THR A 81 6.03 -8.67 -0.19
CA THR A 81 6.72 -9.93 0.07
C THR A 81 6.80 -10.70 -1.25
N GLY A 82 7.98 -10.68 -1.87
CA GLY A 82 8.17 -11.16 -3.24
C GLY A 82 7.45 -10.27 -4.26
N SER A 83 6.51 -10.84 -5.03
CA SER A 83 5.69 -10.09 -6.01
C SER A 83 4.31 -9.70 -5.51
N TYR A 84 4.00 -9.88 -4.22
CA TYR A 84 2.67 -9.65 -3.67
C TYR A 84 2.69 -8.50 -2.69
N LEU A 85 1.68 -7.64 -2.75
CA LEU A 85 1.50 -6.59 -1.75
C LEU A 85 1.37 -7.20 -0.37
N ASP A 86 2.20 -6.71 0.55
CA ASP A 86 2.19 -7.12 1.94
C ASP A 86 1.57 -6.01 2.78
N VAL A 87 0.43 -6.29 3.40
CA VAL A 87 -0.31 -5.26 4.15
C VAL A 87 0.46 -4.78 5.37
N GLU A 88 1.29 -5.63 5.97
CA GLU A 88 2.04 -5.27 7.17
C GLU A 88 3.18 -4.33 6.80
N GLU A 89 3.90 -4.64 5.73
CA GLU A 89 4.91 -3.76 5.15
C GLU A 89 4.29 -2.41 4.73
N ILE A 90 3.12 -2.44 4.09
CA ILE A 90 2.38 -1.22 3.73
C ILE A 90 1.99 -0.42 4.98
N ALA A 91 1.42 -1.07 6.00
CA ALA A 91 1.04 -0.41 7.23
C ALA A 91 2.24 0.25 7.91
N CYS A 92 3.34 -0.48 8.06
CA CYS A 92 4.60 0.01 8.62
C CYS A 92 5.14 1.20 7.84
N TRP A 93 5.19 1.09 6.51
CA TRP A 93 5.68 2.15 5.63
C TRP A 93 4.83 3.42 5.73
N VAL A 94 3.50 3.31 5.72
CA VAL A 94 2.60 4.47 5.86
C VAL A 94 2.71 5.10 7.25
N GLN A 95 2.77 4.30 8.31
CA GLN A 95 2.95 4.78 9.69
C GLN A 95 4.23 5.62 9.83
N ASN A 96 5.36 5.11 9.33
CA ASN A 96 6.64 5.82 9.34
C ASN A 96 6.60 7.09 8.47
N SER A 97 5.94 7.00 7.31
CA SER A 97 5.79 8.13 6.38
C SER A 97 4.97 9.26 6.99
N VAL A 98 3.85 8.94 7.64
CA VAL A 98 3.00 9.91 8.33
C VAL A 98 3.75 10.57 9.49
N GLN A 99 4.47 9.80 10.30
CA GLN A 99 5.28 10.35 11.40
C GLN A 99 6.35 11.31 10.89
N THR A 100 7.10 10.91 9.86
CA THR A 100 8.13 11.75 9.22
C THR A 100 7.54 13.02 8.59
N ALA A 101 6.36 12.91 7.98
CA ALA A 101 5.67 14.06 7.40
C ALA A 101 5.19 15.02 8.49
N TRP A 102 4.65 14.49 9.59
CA TRP A 102 4.15 15.29 10.72
C TRP A 102 5.23 16.19 11.31
N GLU A 103 6.46 15.69 11.46
CA GLU A 103 7.61 16.47 11.94
C GLU A 103 7.95 17.68 11.04
N ARG A 104 7.54 17.65 9.77
CA ARG A 104 7.81 18.70 8.78
C ARG A 104 6.64 19.66 8.60
N LEU A 105 5.48 19.40 9.20
CA LEU A 105 4.30 20.25 9.04
C LEU A 105 4.43 21.52 9.89
N PRO A 106 4.30 22.72 9.29
CA PRO A 106 4.29 23.95 10.06
C PRO A 106 3.01 24.05 10.91
N GLN A 107 3.22 24.14 12.23
CA GLN A 107 2.34 24.79 13.22
C GLN A 107 1.02 24.12 13.61
N TRP A 108 0.98 22.79 13.69
CA TRP A 108 0.05 22.10 14.58
C TRP A 108 0.52 22.20 16.05
N GLN A 109 0.96 23.39 16.51
CA GLN A 109 1.67 23.57 17.80
C GLN A 109 0.91 23.05 19.02
N HIS A 110 -0.41 23.01 18.95
CA HIS A 110 -1.28 22.57 20.04
C HIS A 110 -1.86 21.18 19.83
N TRP A 111 -1.44 20.49 18.78
CA TRP A 111 -1.88 19.15 18.45
C TRP A 111 -0.71 18.19 18.48
N GLN A 112 -0.96 17.03 19.06
CA GLN A 112 -0.01 15.93 19.11
C GLN A 112 -0.55 14.78 18.27
N LEU A 113 0.30 14.26 17.39
CA LEU A 113 0.02 13.04 16.65
C LEU A 113 0.64 11.85 17.38
N THR A 114 -0.18 10.84 17.63
CA THR A 114 0.28 9.50 18.06
C THR A 114 -0.14 8.50 16.99
N VAL A 115 0.83 7.75 16.46
CA VAL A 115 0.54 6.61 15.59
C VAL A 115 0.28 5.39 16.48
N LEU A 116 -0.90 4.78 16.35
CA LEU A 116 -1.27 3.60 17.12
C LEU A 116 -0.80 2.32 16.39
N PRO A 117 -0.37 1.29 17.13
CA PRO A 117 0.16 0.06 16.52
C PRO A 117 -0.95 -0.69 15.76
N SER A 118 -0.70 -0.98 14.49
CA SER A 118 -1.54 -1.82 13.65
C SER A 118 -0.71 -2.48 12.54
N SER A 119 -1.06 -3.72 12.19
CA SER A 119 -0.44 -4.47 11.09
C SER A 119 -1.27 -4.45 9.80
N HIS A 120 -2.42 -3.78 9.79
CA HIS A 120 -3.38 -3.85 8.66
C HIS A 120 -3.87 -2.49 8.17
N CYS A 121 -3.64 -1.44 8.93
CA CYS A 121 -4.03 -0.07 8.61
C CYS A 121 -3.09 0.89 9.32
N CYS A 122 -3.16 2.19 8.99
CA CYS A 122 -2.47 3.21 9.78
C CYS A 122 -3.49 3.95 10.63
N GLN A 123 -3.38 3.81 11.95
CA GLN A 123 -4.27 4.45 12.91
C GLN A 123 -3.56 5.64 13.54
N LEU A 124 -4.22 6.79 13.49
CA LEU A 124 -3.70 8.06 13.99
C LEU A 124 -4.63 8.57 15.08
N LEU A 125 -4.04 8.95 16.22
CA LEU A 125 -4.70 9.69 17.28
C LEU A 125 -4.13 11.11 17.28
N LEU A 126 -5.03 12.08 17.12
CA LEU A 126 -4.75 13.50 17.19
C LEU A 126 -5.34 14.04 18.50
N SER A 127 -4.45 14.47 19.39
CA SER A 127 -4.82 15.10 20.66
C SER A 127 -4.61 16.61 20.55
N GLY A 128 -5.68 17.38 20.63
CA GLY A 128 -5.67 18.84 20.48
C GLY A 128 -5.94 19.59 21.79
N PRO A 129 -6.15 20.91 21.71
CA PRO A 129 -6.56 21.73 22.85
C PRO A 129 -7.87 21.25 23.47
N SER A 130 -8.09 21.57 24.76
CA SER A 130 -9.33 21.29 25.49
C SER A 130 -9.71 19.80 25.51
N ASP A 131 -8.71 18.92 25.62
CA ASP A 131 -8.85 17.46 25.64
C ASP A 131 -9.54 16.87 24.39
N MET A 132 -9.58 17.61 23.28
CA MET A 132 -10.20 17.14 22.06
C MET A 132 -9.38 16.01 21.43
N GLN A 133 -10.06 14.91 21.11
CA GLN A 133 -9.45 13.72 20.51
C GLN A 133 -10.13 13.38 19.18
N LEU A 134 -9.31 13.29 18.13
CA LEU A 134 -9.73 12.84 16.80
C LEU A 134 -8.96 11.56 16.47
N CYS A 135 -9.63 10.58 15.90
CA CYS A 135 -9.00 9.39 15.38
C CYS A 135 -9.14 9.35 13.86
N ALA A 136 -8.06 9.05 13.14
CA ALA A 136 -8.12 8.78 11.72
C ALA A 136 -7.56 7.38 11.44
N VAL A 137 -8.31 6.58 10.69
CA VAL A 137 -7.91 5.25 10.24
C VAL A 137 -7.74 5.30 8.73
N LEU A 138 -6.50 5.15 8.30
CA LEU A 138 -6.11 5.06 6.90
C LEU A 138 -6.19 3.59 6.48
N VAL A 139 -7.16 3.28 5.63
CA VAL A 139 -7.40 1.95 5.08
C VAL A 139 -6.87 1.92 3.65
N PHE A 140 -6.08 0.91 3.33
CA PHE A 140 -5.41 0.80 2.03
C PHE A 140 -6.32 0.16 1.00
N ALA A 141 -6.37 0.77 -0.18
CA ALA A 141 -7.10 0.28 -1.33
C ALA A 141 -6.18 0.25 -2.55
N VAL A 142 -6.48 -0.64 -3.49
CA VAL A 142 -5.84 -0.68 -4.81
C VAL A 142 -6.91 -0.65 -5.88
N GLU A 143 -6.57 -0.09 -7.02
CA GLU A 143 -7.36 -0.29 -8.23
C GLU A 143 -6.75 -1.42 -9.04
N GLN A 144 -7.59 -2.37 -9.46
CA GLN A 144 -7.16 -3.45 -10.32
C GLN A 144 -6.82 -2.88 -11.71
N GLY A 145 -5.64 -3.23 -12.24
CA GLY A 145 -5.26 -2.86 -13.60
C GLY A 145 -6.17 -3.53 -14.65
N SER A 146 -6.30 -2.89 -15.81
CA SER A 146 -7.01 -3.50 -16.94
C SER A 146 -6.20 -4.69 -17.49
N PRO A 147 -6.84 -5.84 -17.81
CA PRO A 147 -6.18 -7.00 -18.38
C PRO A 147 -5.69 -6.80 -19.83
#